data_AF-A0A497UY97-F1
#
_entry.id   AF-A0A497UY97-F1
#
_cell.length_a   1.000
_cell.length_b   1.000
_cell.length_c   1.000
_cell.angle_alpha   90.00
_cell.angle_beta   90.00
_cell.angle_gamma   90.00
#
_symmetry.space_group_name_H-M   'P 1'
#
loop_
_entity.id
_entity.type
_entity.pdbx_description
1 polymer ?
#
loop_
_entity_poly.entity_id
_entity_poly.type
_entity_poly.pdbx_seq_one_letter_code
_entity_poly.pdbx_strand_id
1 'polypeptide(L)'
;MLHNHDHHLETDQSLCPFKMLTGFPCPGCGITKSLVYLYEGDLQKSLSYHLFGPFAFVFCIVVIIVLTLELKTQKEYFNSVFYSKKIAYFLGAVLIVYHIVRLVYFVRENTFDDILRQSIWK
;
A
#
# COMPACT_ATOMS: atom_id res chain seq x y z
N MET A 1 17.01 1.80 21.07
CA MET A 1 16.74 3.06 20.33
C MET A 1 15.60 2.88 19.30
N LEU A 2 14.53 2.17 19.65
CA LEU A 2 13.42 1.81 18.74
C LEU A 2 12.06 2.19 19.35
N HIS A 3 11.99 3.36 19.99
CA HIS A 3 10.75 3.86 20.60
C HIS A 3 10.75 5.40 20.56
N ASN A 4 10.83 5.98 19.36
CA ASN A 4 10.34 7.35 19.17
C ASN A 4 8.91 7.24 18.66
N HIS A 5 7.96 7.37 19.58
CA HIS A 5 6.54 7.56 19.32
C HIS A 5 6.30 8.98 18.78
N ASP A 6 7.00 9.38 17.73
CA ASP A 6 6.72 10.64 17.11
C ASP A 6 5.74 10.40 15.96
N HIS A 7 4.50 10.86 16.15
CA HIS A 7 3.38 10.82 15.20
C HIS A 7 3.63 11.64 13.91
N HIS A 8 4.89 11.87 13.55
CA HIS A 8 5.35 12.55 12.34
C HIS A 8 4.73 11.94 11.08
N LEU A 9 4.59 10.61 11.01
CA LEU A 9 3.99 9.95 9.85
C LEU A 9 2.53 10.32 9.61
N GLU A 10 1.78 10.75 10.63
CA GLU A 10 0.37 11.14 10.50
C GLU A 10 0.24 12.60 10.11
N THR A 11 1.10 13.44 10.70
CA THR A 11 1.02 14.90 10.63
C THR A 11 1.80 15.45 9.44
N ASP A 12 2.93 14.82 9.10
CA ASP A 12 3.82 15.33 8.07
C ASP A 12 3.28 15.03 6.67
N GLN A 13 3.49 16.00 5.78
CA GLN A 13 3.20 15.81 4.38
C GLN A 13 4.10 14.71 3.80
N SER A 14 3.47 13.65 3.28
CA SER A 14 4.18 12.64 2.51
C SER A 14 4.81 13.29 1.28
N LEU A 15 6.12 13.09 1.07
CA LEU A 15 6.88 13.52 -0.12
C LEU A 15 6.50 12.72 -1.38
N CYS A 16 5.21 12.57 -1.63
CA CYS A 16 4.69 11.89 -2.79
C CYS A 16 4.35 12.92 -3.86
N PRO A 17 5.04 12.90 -5.02
CA PRO A 17 4.78 13.86 -6.11
C PRO A 17 3.30 13.88 -6.52
N PHE A 18 2.64 12.72 -6.54
CA PHE A 18 1.23 12.62 -6.90
C PHE A 18 0.32 13.34 -5.90
N LYS A 19 0.54 13.12 -4.59
CA LYS A 19 -0.25 13.76 -3.53
C LYS A 19 0.02 15.27 -3.50
N MET A 20 1.28 15.67 -3.66
CA MET A 20 1.68 17.07 -3.72
C MET A 20 1.08 17.80 -4.93
N LEU A 21 1.01 17.14 -6.09
CA LEU A 21 0.50 17.76 -7.32
C LEU A 21 -1.03 17.78 -7.39
N THR A 22 -1.70 16.76 -6.85
CA THR A 22 -3.15 16.58 -7.06
C THR A 22 -3.98 16.71 -5.77
N GLY A 23 -3.35 16.66 -4.60
CA GLY A 23 -4.04 16.60 -3.30
C GLY A 23 -4.64 15.23 -2.99
N PHE A 24 -4.70 14.30 -3.95
CA PHE A 24 -5.35 13.01 -3.77
C PHE A 24 -4.46 11.97 -3.11
N PRO A 25 -5.00 11.15 -2.20
CA PRO A 25 -4.28 10.03 -1.61
C PRO A 25 -4.05 8.94 -2.66
N CYS A 26 -2.78 8.64 -2.96
CA CYS A 26 -2.43 7.50 -3.81
C CYS A 26 -2.37 6.20 -2.98
N PRO A 27 -2.61 5.03 -3.60
CA PRO A 27 -2.63 3.75 -2.89
C PRO A 27 -1.25 3.42 -2.34
N GLY A 28 -0.19 3.80 -3.07
CA GLY A 28 1.20 3.60 -2.66
C GLY A 28 1.51 4.26 -1.31
N CYS A 29 1.15 5.54 -1.12
CA CYS A 29 1.41 6.23 0.15
C CYS A 29 0.72 5.58 1.34
N GLY A 30 -0.54 5.15 1.16
CA GLY A 30 -1.29 4.48 2.21
C GLY A 30 -0.69 3.12 2.57
N ILE A 31 -0.28 2.34 1.58
CA ILE A 31 0.42 1.05 1.78
C ILE A 31 1.74 1.28 2.52
N THR A 32 2.53 2.29 2.13
CA THR A 32 3.80 2.60 2.80
C THR A 32 3.58 2.94 4.27
N LYS A 33 2.63 3.83 4.60
CA LYS A 33 2.31 4.14 6.01
C LYS A 33 1.86 2.91 6.80
N SER A 34 1.01 2.09 6.18
CA SER A 34 0.55 0.83 6.76
C SER A 34 1.70 -0.15 7.04
N LEU A 35 2.67 -0.26 6.13
CA LEU A 35 3.88 -1.07 6.32
C LEU A 35 4.77 -0.53 7.44
N VAL A 36 4.95 0.78 7.56
CA VAL A 36 5.76 1.35 8.64
C VAL A 36 5.16 0.99 10.01
N TYR A 37 3.85 1.17 10.20
CA TYR A 37 3.18 0.75 11.44
C TYR A 37 3.21 -0.76 11.67
N LEU A 38 3.19 -1.55 10.60
CA LEU A 38 3.39 -3.00 10.69
C LEU A 38 4.78 -3.36 11.25
N TYR A 39 5.83 -2.67 10.78
CA TYR A 39 7.20 -2.86 11.28
C TYR A 39 7.39 -2.36 12.71
N GLU A 40 6.66 -1.34 13.13
CA GLU A 40 6.61 -0.86 14.51
C GLU A 40 5.85 -1.82 15.46
N GLY A 41 5.13 -2.80 14.90
CA GLY A 41 4.37 -3.80 15.65
C GLY A 41 2.93 -3.38 15.96
N ASP A 42 2.49 -2.21 15.49
CA ASP A 42 1.11 -1.74 15.64
C ASP A 42 0.24 -2.22 14.47
N LEU A 43 -0.26 -3.45 14.61
CA LEU A 43 -1.16 -4.06 13.62
C LEU A 43 -2.48 -3.30 13.47
N GLN A 44 -3.03 -2.76 14.56
CA GLN A 44 -4.31 -2.05 14.51
C GLN A 44 -4.18 -0.78 13.66
N LYS A 45 -3.10 -0.03 13.87
CA LYS A 45 -2.80 1.18 13.11
C LYS A 45 -2.37 0.85 11.68
N SER A 46 -1.63 -0.22 11.47
CA SER A 46 -1.31 -0.70 10.12
C SER A 46 -2.57 -0.96 9.28
N LEU A 47 -3.55 -1.68 9.84
CA LEU A 47 -4.79 -1.99 9.15
C LEU A 47 -5.66 -0.75 8.89
N SER A 48 -5.68 0.22 9.82
CA SER A 48 -6.46 1.46 9.64
C SER A 48 -5.97 2.30 8.46
N TYR A 49 -4.65 2.32 8.21
CA TYR A 49 -4.08 3.05 7.07
C TYR A 49 -4.36 2.41 5.71
N HIS A 50 -4.17 1.09 5.61
CA HIS A 50 -4.42 0.36 4.38
C HIS A 50 -4.54 -1.15 4.65
N LEU A 51 -5.71 -1.73 4.35
CA LEU A 51 -5.92 -3.17 4.54
C LEU A 51 -4.93 -4.04 3.75
N PHE A 52 -4.52 -3.57 2.56
CA PHE A 52 -3.51 -4.26 1.76
C PHE A 52 -2.06 -4.13 2.26
N GLY A 53 -1.74 -3.33 3.28
CA GLY A 53 -0.35 -3.22 3.76
C GLY A 53 0.19 -4.55 4.32
N PRO A 54 -0.46 -5.15 5.32
CA PRO A 54 -0.08 -6.48 5.82
C PRO A 54 -0.14 -7.56 4.75
N PHE A 55 -1.14 -7.50 3.86
CA PHE A 55 -1.24 -8.44 2.75
C PHE A 55 -0.04 -8.34 1.79
N ALA A 56 0.36 -7.12 1.44
CA ALA A 56 1.54 -6.86 0.60
C ALA A 56 2.82 -7.35 1.29
N PHE A 57 2.95 -7.16 2.60
CA PHE A 57 4.08 -7.67 3.37
C PHE A 57 4.19 -9.21 3.31
N VAL A 58 3.08 -9.92 3.58
CA VAL A 58 3.03 -11.38 3.49
C VAL A 58 3.31 -11.85 2.07
N PHE A 59 2.72 -11.19 1.06
CA PHE A 59 2.97 -11.49 -0.34
C PHE A 59 4.47 -11.38 -0.68
N CYS A 60 5.14 -10.30 -0.27
CA CYS A 60 6.58 -10.14 -0.47
C CYS A 60 7.39 -11.26 0.18
N ILE A 61 7.05 -11.67 1.42
CA ILE A 61 7.72 -12.79 2.09
C ILE A 61 7.55 -14.09 1.30
N VAL A 62 6.32 -14.39 0.87
CA VAL A 62 6.04 -15.61 0.08
C VAL A 62 6.83 -15.59 -1.23
N VAL A 63 6.87 -14.46 -1.93
CA VAL A 63 7.66 -14.31 -3.16
C VAL A 63 9.15 -14.55 -2.90
N ILE A 64 9.71 -13.97 -1.84
CA ILE A 64 11.12 -14.16 -1.48
C ILE A 64 11.41 -15.63 -1.17
N ILE A 65 10.54 -16.31 -0.40
CA ILE A 65 10.71 -17.73 -0.08
C ILE A 65 10.66 -18.57 -1.36
N VAL A 66 9.65 -18.37 -2.20
CA VAL A 66 9.49 -19.15 -3.44
C VAL A 66 10.68 -18.93 -4.38
N LEU A 67 11.12 -17.69 -4.56
CA LEU A 67 12.27 -17.37 -5.41
C LEU A 67 13.58 -17.95 -4.83
N THR A 68 13.74 -17.95 -3.51
CA THR A 68 14.90 -18.56 -2.85
C THR A 68 14.91 -20.08 -3.01
N LEU A 69 13.74 -20.73 -2.88
CA LEU A 69 13.59 -22.17 -3.11
C LEU A 69 13.85 -22.52 -4.57
N GLU A 70 13.41 -21.69 -5.52
CA GLU A 70 13.65 -21.85 -6.94
C GLU A 70 15.14 -21.75 -7.29
N LEU A 71 15.84 -20.74 -6.77
CA LEU A 71 17.29 -20.61 -6.91
C LEU A 71 18.05 -21.84 -6.38
N LYS A 72 17.57 -22.43 -5.28
CA LYS A 72 18.19 -23.60 -4.66
C LYS A 72 17.84 -24.93 -5.36
N THR A 73 16.63 -25.03 -5.91
CA THR A 73 16.10 -26.29 -6.47
C THR A 73 16.25 -26.36 -8.00
N GLN A 74 16.60 -25.25 -8.68
CA GLN A 74 16.68 -25.14 -10.15
C GLN A 74 15.40 -25.64 -10.86
N LYS A 75 14.27 -25.55 -10.17
CA LYS A 75 12.94 -25.95 -10.66
C LYS A 75 12.01 -24.74 -10.58
N GLU A 76 11.30 -24.47 -11.67
CA GLU A 76 10.40 -23.32 -11.78
C GLU A 76 9.08 -23.57 -11.04
N TYR A 77 9.04 -23.17 -9.77
CA TYR A 77 7.81 -23.21 -8.96
C TYR A 77 7.05 -21.89 -9.06
N PHE A 78 7.76 -20.76 -9.15
CA PHE A 78 7.18 -19.42 -9.23
C PHE A 78 6.30 -19.28 -10.48
N ASN A 79 6.79 -19.76 -11.62
CA ASN A 79 6.09 -19.69 -12.89
C ASN A 79 4.79 -20.52 -12.87
N SER A 80 4.83 -21.73 -12.31
CA SER A 80 3.64 -22.61 -12.26
C SER A 80 2.56 -22.15 -11.27
N VAL A 81 2.93 -21.51 -10.16
CA VAL A 81 1.98 -21.10 -9.11
C VAL A 81 1.48 -19.66 -9.32
N PHE A 82 2.36 -18.73 -9.65
CA PHE A 82 2.03 -17.29 -9.73
C PHE A 82 1.82 -16.77 -11.17
N TYR A 83 2.30 -17.46 -12.21
CA TYR A 83 2.19 -17.02 -13.60
C TYR A 83 0.93 -17.57 -14.31
N SER A 84 -0.17 -17.74 -13.59
CA SER A 84 -1.47 -17.95 -14.22
C SER A 84 -2.08 -16.60 -14.58
N LYS A 85 -2.24 -16.35 -15.89
CA LYS A 85 -2.88 -15.12 -16.39
C LYS A 85 -4.22 -14.83 -15.71
N LYS A 86 -4.98 -15.87 -15.34
CA LYS A 86 -6.26 -15.76 -14.63
C LYS A 86 -6.12 -15.13 -13.24
N ILE A 87 -5.09 -15.52 -12.47
CA ILE A 87 -4.82 -14.98 -11.13
C ILE A 87 -4.38 -13.52 -11.24
N ALA A 88 -3.52 -13.21 -12.21
CA ALA A 88 -3.07 -11.84 -12.46
C ALA A 88 -4.24 -10.90 -12.80
N TYR A 89 -5.14 -11.32 -13.71
CA TYR A 89 -6.33 -10.53 -14.03
C TYR A 89 -7.29 -10.38 -12.85
N PHE A 90 -7.51 -11.46 -12.09
CA PHE A 90 -8.37 -11.41 -10.90
C PHE A 90 -7.83 -10.45 -9.84
N LEU A 91 -6.55 -10.58 -9.48
CA LEU A 91 -5.89 -9.72 -8.49
C LEU A 91 -5.88 -8.26 -8.96
N GLY A 92 -5.56 -8.02 -10.22
CA GLY A 92 -5.62 -6.68 -10.83
C GLY A 92 -7.02 -6.07 -10.76
N ALA A 93 -8.06 -6.83 -11.10
CA ALA A 93 -9.44 -6.37 -11.02
C ALA A 93 -9.86 -6.02 -9.59
N VAL A 94 -9.55 -6.89 -8.61
CA VAL A 94 -9.87 -6.65 -7.20
C VAL A 94 -9.18 -5.39 -6.67
N LEU A 95 -7.89 -5.20 -7.01
CA LEU A 95 -7.14 -4.01 -6.60
C LEU A 95 -7.71 -2.72 -7.20
N ILE A 96 -8.06 -2.75 -8.49
CA ILE A 96 -8.69 -1.61 -9.17
C ILE A 96 -10.02 -1.29 -8.48
N VAL A 97 -10.91 -2.27 -8.32
CA VAL A 97 -12.24 -2.06 -7.71
C VAL A 97 -12.11 -1.48 -6.30
N TYR A 98 -11.26 -2.05 -5.45
CA TYR A 98 -11.02 -1.51 -4.11
C TYR A 98 -10.50 -0.06 -4.16
N HIS A 99 -9.57 0.23 -5.08
CA HIS A 99 -8.99 1.57 -5.17
C HIS A 99 -10.02 2.60 -5.64
N ILE A 100 -10.87 2.24 -6.61
CA ILE A 100 -11.98 3.11 -7.06
C ILE A 100 -12.97 3.34 -5.92
N VAL A 101 -13.36 2.30 -5.19
CA VAL A 101 -14.26 2.44 -4.03
C VAL A 101 -13.66 3.39 -3.00
N ARG A 102 -12.39 3.20 -2.64
CA ARG A 102 -11.70 4.08 -1.69
C ARG A 102 -11.62 5.53 -2.18
N LEU A 103 -11.33 5.75 -3.47
CA LEU A 103 -11.28 7.08 -4.06
C LEU A 103 -12.66 7.75 -4.00
N VAL A 104 -13.74 7.01 -4.30
CA VAL A 104 -15.12 7.51 -4.23
C VAL A 104 -15.52 7.87 -2.81
N TYR A 105 -15.20 7.03 -1.81
CA TYR A 105 -15.40 7.37 -0.40
C TYR A 105 -14.64 8.64 -0.01
N PHE A 106 -13.36 8.73 -0.40
CA PHE A 106 -12.54 9.90 -0.11
C PHE A 106 -13.11 11.19 -0.72
N VAL A 107 -13.56 11.14 -1.98
CA VAL A 107 -14.19 12.28 -2.67
C VAL A 107 -15.53 12.66 -2.05
N ARG A 108 -16.30 11.69 -1.53
CA ARG A 108 -17.57 11.97 -0.86
C ARG A 108 -17.41 12.62 0.51
N GLU A 109 -16.32 12.34 1.19
CA GLU A 109 -16.08 12.77 2.57
C GLU A 109 -15.25 14.07 2.67
N ASN A 110 -14.52 14.44 1.62
CA ASN A 110 -13.65 15.62 1.60
C ASN A 110 -14.17 16.70 0.65
N THR A 111 -14.13 17.96 1.07
CA THR A 111 -14.45 19.10 0.20
C THR A 111 -13.28 19.38 -0.73
N PHE A 112 -13.53 19.89 -1.95
CA PHE A 112 -12.47 20.25 -2.90
C PHE A 112 -11.41 21.20 -2.30
N ASP A 113 -11.80 22.07 -1.36
CA ASP A 113 -10.88 22.95 -0.63
C ASP A 113 -9.87 22.21 0.25
N ASP A 114 -10.26 21.09 0.86
CA ASP A 114 -9.38 20.27 1.69
C ASP A 114 -8.37 19.49 0.84
N ILE A 115 -8.80 19.05 -0.35
CA ILE A 115 -7.93 18.38 -1.32
C ILE A 115 -6.88 19.37 -1.83
N LEU A 116 -7.28 20.59 -2.18
CA LEU A 116 -6.37 21.63 -2.66
C LEU A 116 -5.35 22.08 -1.59
N ARG A 117 -5.74 22.13 -0.31
CA ARG A 117 -4.81 22.40 0.81
C ARG A 117 -3.72 21.34 0.97
N GLN A 118 -3.94 20.12 0.49
CA GLN A 118 -2.92 19.06 0.52
C GLN A 118 -1.98 19.12 -0.69
N SER A 119 -2.30 19.94 -1.68
CA SER A 119 -1.50 20.15 -2.88
C SER A 119 -0.61 21.39 -2.75
N ILE A 120 0.45 21.47 -3.55
CA ILE A 120 1.38 22.61 -3.58
C ILE A 120 0.77 23.89 -4.17
N TRP A 121 -0.45 23.82 -4.68
CA TRP A 121 -1.11 24.94 -5.37
C TRP A 121 -1.77 25.94 -4.41
N LYS A 122 -1.80 25.64 -3.12
CA LYS A 122 -2.45 26.44 -2.07
C LYS A 122 -1.58 26.43 -0.81
#